data_AF-A0A542K8X6-F1
#
_entry.id   AF-A0A542K8X6-F1
#
_cell.length_a   1.000
_cell.length_b   1.000
_cell.length_c   1.000
_cell.angle_alpha   90.00
_cell.angle_beta   90.00
_cell.angle_gamma   90.00
#
_symmetry.space_group_name_H-M   'P 1'
#
loop_
_entity.id
_entity.type
_entity.pdbx_description
1 polymer ?
#
loop_
_entity_poly.entity_id
_entity_poly.type
_entity_poly.pdbx_seq_one_letter_code
_entity_poly.pdbx_strand_id
1 'polypeptide(L)'
;MSWDLTPIADYLHIMSTPPEASQPSDQPGIPETPETPETPSAYPHPKPQSPNPQPAVPGAPGSDPPPAPAPTPAQPNFYAQPTLVGQPAQPQAQPQPQPGNPYAAQPYYGPVPVPAAPGGGGGAGRAVLWAVVGAVVASAAWAGGVFLLGRGDSADLRGYSTPSNLCTGADYSSFKDEYPDDDSSPLRNSLKSDALDESYCSLSLKKTPSSYGDAYLTMQMDLHKKTDPAAEFTALWKNYRKSHSGYDVEIVKGIGDEAYLVSNDTTSGTTSGSIHATLAVRDGWMTYTMEFTEYRTTYDSDTSPPDLSEVRDWLKSDTKSTLEQTKD
;
A
#
# COMPACT_ATOMS: atom_id res chain seq x y z
N MET A 1 -2.77 24.43 -20.30
CA MET A 1 -1.84 23.99 -19.24
C MET A 1 -2.58 22.92 -18.46
N SER A 2 -2.36 21.67 -18.83
CA SER A 2 -2.99 20.48 -18.24
C SER A 2 -2.10 20.02 -17.09
N TRP A 3 -2.67 19.86 -15.90
CA TRP A 3 -1.99 19.25 -14.77
C TRP A 3 -2.43 17.79 -14.73
N ASP A 4 -1.49 16.88 -15.01
CA ASP A 4 -1.67 15.46 -14.80
C ASP A 4 -1.68 15.17 -13.30
N LEU A 5 -2.77 14.59 -12.83
CA LEU A 5 -2.91 14.02 -11.50
C LEU A 5 -2.60 12.53 -11.59
N THR A 6 -1.37 12.16 -11.26
CA THR A 6 -0.99 10.76 -11.03
C THR A 6 -1.58 10.33 -9.68
N PRO A 7 -2.33 9.20 -9.60
CA PRO A 7 -2.95 8.78 -8.35
C PRO A 7 -1.92 8.10 -7.42
N ILE A 8 -2.12 8.35 -6.12
CA ILE A 8 -1.42 7.84 -4.94
C ILE A 8 -1.72 6.33 -4.78
N ALA A 9 -1.26 5.50 -5.72
CA ALA A 9 -1.40 4.04 -5.67
C ALA A 9 -0.06 3.34 -5.39
N ASP A 10 1.07 4.02 -5.57
CA ASP A 10 2.40 3.43 -5.44
C ASP A 10 2.92 3.33 -4.00
N TYR A 11 2.32 4.03 -3.03
CA TYR A 11 2.80 3.99 -1.63
C TYR A 11 2.42 2.72 -0.87
N LEU A 12 1.40 1.97 -1.31
CA LEU A 12 0.99 0.72 -0.66
C LEU A 12 1.63 -0.54 -1.25
N HIS A 13 2.28 -0.45 -2.42
CA HIS A 13 2.90 -1.62 -3.06
C HIS A 13 4.31 -1.94 -2.54
N ILE A 14 4.99 -1.00 -1.89
CA ILE A 14 6.37 -1.20 -1.43
C ILE A 14 6.44 -2.03 -0.12
N MET A 15 5.34 -2.14 0.63
CA MET A 15 5.28 -2.85 1.91
C MET A 15 4.96 -4.36 1.79
N SER A 16 4.93 -4.94 0.58
CA SER A 16 4.53 -6.36 0.41
C SER A 16 5.31 -7.16 -0.64
N THR A 17 6.40 -6.64 -1.19
CA THR A 17 7.27 -7.42 -2.10
C THR A 17 8.57 -7.83 -1.40
N PRO A 18 8.88 -9.14 -1.32
CA PRO A 18 10.24 -9.60 -1.01
C PRO A 18 11.22 -9.04 -2.06
N PRO A 19 12.49 -8.75 -1.73
CA PRO A 19 13.46 -8.31 -2.70
C PRO A 19 13.64 -9.38 -3.78
N GLU A 20 13.33 -9.03 -5.03
CA GLU A 20 13.61 -9.84 -6.21
C GLU A 20 15.13 -9.97 -6.36
N ALA A 21 15.61 -11.20 -6.50
CA ALA A 21 17.02 -11.47 -6.71
C ALA A 21 17.47 -10.85 -8.04
N SER A 22 18.29 -9.80 -7.96
CA SER A 22 18.84 -9.10 -9.11
C SER A 22 19.56 -10.07 -10.06
N GLN A 23 19.01 -10.26 -11.26
CA GLN A 23 19.74 -10.89 -12.36
C GLN A 23 20.92 -9.98 -12.78
N PRO A 24 22.11 -10.52 -13.11
CA PRO A 24 23.25 -9.68 -13.50
C PRO A 24 23.05 -9.11 -14.91
N SER A 25 23.05 -7.79 -15.03
CA SER A 25 23.08 -7.06 -16.30
C SER A 25 24.48 -7.02 -16.89
N ASP A 26 24.54 -7.09 -18.22
CA ASP A 26 25.72 -7.11 -19.10
C ASP A 26 26.83 -6.08 -18.76
N GLN A 27 28.08 -6.55 -18.78
CA GLN A 27 29.29 -5.72 -18.74
C GLN A 27 30.13 -5.97 -20.01
N PRO A 28 30.58 -4.93 -20.77
CA PRO A 28 31.41 -5.14 -21.95
C PRO A 28 32.91 -5.25 -21.61
N GLY A 29 33.54 -6.35 -22.08
CA GLY A 29 34.89 -6.41 -22.64
C GLY A 29 36.11 -6.48 -21.70
N ILE A 30 36.68 -7.68 -21.52
CA ILE A 30 38.10 -7.89 -21.17
C ILE A 30 38.72 -8.85 -22.22
N PRO A 31 39.94 -8.63 -22.74
CA PRO A 31 40.62 -9.60 -23.62
C PRO A 31 41.32 -10.74 -22.85
N GLU A 32 40.95 -11.97 -23.25
CA GLU A 32 41.58 -13.31 -23.28
C GLU A 32 42.88 -13.68 -22.48
N THR A 33 42.72 -14.61 -21.50
CA THR A 33 43.30 -15.98 -21.26
C THR A 33 44.81 -16.33 -21.46
N PRO A 34 45.36 -17.48 -20.95
CA PRO A 34 44.77 -18.72 -20.35
C PRO A 34 45.40 -19.10 -18.96
N GLU A 35 44.98 -20.08 -18.14
CA GLU A 35 44.78 -21.52 -18.34
C GLU A 35 43.86 -22.13 -17.25
N THR A 36 43.08 -23.15 -17.62
CA THR A 36 42.24 -24.01 -16.76
C THR A 36 43.07 -25.18 -16.18
N PRO A 37 42.64 -25.85 -15.09
CA PRO A 37 41.81 -27.04 -15.27
C PRO A 37 40.67 -27.25 -14.25
N GLU A 38 39.50 -27.58 -14.82
CA GLU A 38 38.45 -28.54 -14.45
C GLU A 38 37.95 -28.68 -12.98
N THR A 39 36.69 -28.30 -12.78
CA THR A 39 35.80 -28.67 -11.68
C THR A 39 35.01 -29.95 -11.99
N PRO A 40 34.69 -30.80 -11.00
CA PRO A 40 33.55 -31.71 -11.06
C PRO A 40 32.32 -31.06 -10.39
N SER A 41 31.29 -30.80 -11.19
CA SER A 41 29.94 -30.43 -10.72
C SER A 41 29.20 -31.68 -10.24
N ALA A 42 28.62 -31.63 -9.03
CA ALA A 42 27.82 -32.72 -8.49
C ALA A 42 26.63 -32.16 -7.70
N TYR A 43 25.48 -31.95 -8.36
CA TYR A 43 24.14 -32.27 -7.84
C TYR A 43 23.17 -32.43 -9.04
N PRO A 44 22.58 -33.63 -9.27
CA PRO A 44 21.63 -33.83 -10.37
C PRO A 44 20.20 -33.41 -9.99
N HIS A 45 19.58 -32.59 -10.83
CA HIS A 45 18.12 -32.39 -10.84
C HIS A 45 17.39 -33.65 -11.36
N PRO A 46 16.31 -34.13 -10.72
CA PRO A 46 15.49 -35.19 -11.27
C PRO A 46 14.61 -34.67 -12.42
N LYS A 47 14.62 -35.40 -13.55
CA LYS A 47 13.72 -35.20 -14.69
C LYS A 47 12.31 -35.71 -14.34
N PRO A 48 11.22 -35.08 -14.83
CA PRO A 48 9.87 -35.61 -14.68
C PRO A 48 9.73 -36.93 -15.47
N GLN A 49 9.45 -38.03 -14.76
CA GLN A 49 9.16 -39.33 -15.36
C GLN A 49 7.74 -39.35 -15.94
N SER A 50 7.62 -39.74 -17.21
CA SER A 50 6.34 -40.14 -17.81
C SER A 50 5.92 -41.52 -17.26
N PRO A 51 4.61 -41.82 -17.09
CA PRO A 51 4.18 -43.11 -16.57
C PRO A 51 4.45 -44.24 -17.58
N ASN A 52 5.08 -45.32 -17.12
CA ASN A 52 5.28 -46.54 -17.90
C ASN A 52 3.97 -47.37 -17.90
N PRO A 53 3.54 -47.96 -19.04
CA PRO A 53 2.27 -48.71 -19.10
C PRO A 53 2.38 -50.10 -18.45
N GLN A 54 1.37 -50.47 -17.66
CA GLN A 54 1.25 -51.80 -17.03
C GLN A 54 0.84 -52.89 -18.05
N PRO A 55 1.25 -54.16 -17.87
CA PRO A 55 0.83 -55.28 -18.72
C PRO A 55 -0.65 -55.67 -18.50
N ALA A 56 -1.35 -56.00 -19.59
CA ALA A 56 -2.75 -56.39 -19.59
C ALA A 56 -2.98 -57.81 -19.02
N VAL A 57 -4.03 -57.95 -18.20
CA VAL A 57 -4.58 -59.23 -17.72
C VAL A 57 -5.79 -59.60 -18.61
N PRO A 58 -5.83 -60.77 -19.27
CA PRO A 58 -6.99 -61.16 -20.08
C PRO A 58 -8.10 -61.80 -19.22
N GLY A 59 -9.30 -61.23 -19.27
CA GLY A 59 -10.55 -61.95 -18.93
C GLY A 59 -11.46 -61.27 -17.90
N ALA A 60 -12.33 -60.37 -18.35
CA ALA A 60 -13.61 -60.07 -17.71
C ALA A 60 -14.56 -59.43 -18.76
N PRO A 61 -15.81 -59.90 -18.92
CA PRO A 61 -16.77 -59.30 -19.84
C PRO A 61 -17.58 -58.19 -19.16
N GLY A 62 -17.67 -57.03 -19.83
CA GLY A 62 -18.73 -56.04 -19.65
C GLY A 62 -18.45 -54.94 -18.62
N SER A 63 -17.96 -53.81 -19.11
CA SER A 63 -18.17 -52.50 -18.46
C SER A 63 -18.16 -51.42 -19.55
N ASP A 64 -19.24 -50.66 -19.62
CA ASP A 64 -19.43 -49.53 -20.54
C ASP A 64 -18.28 -48.52 -20.47
N PRO A 65 -17.97 -47.78 -21.56
CA PRO A 65 -16.97 -46.72 -21.52
C PRO A 65 -17.40 -45.60 -20.54
N PRO A 66 -16.46 -45.00 -19.79
CA PRO A 66 -16.78 -43.90 -18.90
C PRO A 66 -17.26 -42.68 -19.71
N PRO A 67 -18.20 -41.88 -19.17
CA PRO A 67 -18.65 -40.65 -19.83
C PRO A 67 -17.50 -39.65 -19.97
N ALA A 68 -17.50 -38.92 -21.08
CA ALA A 68 -16.54 -37.86 -21.37
C ALA A 68 -16.49 -36.82 -20.21
N PRO A 69 -15.31 -36.27 -19.88
CA PRO A 69 -15.21 -35.27 -18.84
C PRO A 69 -16.01 -34.01 -19.21
N ALA A 70 -16.78 -33.51 -18.24
CA ALA A 70 -17.47 -32.22 -18.34
C ALA A 70 -16.45 -31.08 -18.53
N PRO A 71 -16.80 -30.00 -19.26
CA PRO A 71 -15.90 -28.85 -19.40
C PRO A 71 -15.64 -28.23 -18.03
N THR A 72 -14.36 -28.11 -17.68
CA THR A 72 -13.88 -27.43 -16.49
C THR A 72 -14.28 -25.94 -16.52
N PRO A 73 -14.73 -25.36 -15.39
CA PRO A 73 -14.85 -23.90 -15.28
C PRO A 73 -13.47 -23.26 -15.47
N ALA A 74 -13.40 -22.24 -16.33
CA ALA A 74 -12.19 -21.48 -16.58
C ALA A 74 -11.66 -20.88 -15.26
N GLN A 75 -10.40 -21.21 -14.93
CA GLN A 75 -9.61 -20.54 -13.92
C GLN A 75 -9.39 -19.07 -14.36
N PRO A 76 -9.55 -18.06 -13.48
CA PRO A 76 -9.18 -16.69 -13.82
C PRO A 76 -7.66 -16.58 -13.95
N ASN A 77 -7.18 -16.22 -15.13
CA ASN A 77 -5.79 -15.81 -15.34
C ASN A 77 -5.52 -14.49 -14.59
N PHE A 78 -4.63 -14.53 -13.59
CA PHE A 78 -4.29 -13.41 -12.72
C PHE A 78 -3.18 -12.48 -13.25
N TYR A 79 -2.87 -12.52 -14.54
CA TYR A 79 -1.96 -11.56 -15.17
C TYR A 79 -2.59 -10.98 -16.43
N ALA A 80 -3.59 -10.12 -16.23
CA ALA A 80 -4.02 -9.17 -17.24
C ALA A 80 -3.57 -7.77 -16.77
N GLN A 81 -2.73 -7.12 -17.59
CA GLN A 81 -2.36 -5.72 -17.40
C GLN A 81 -3.63 -4.83 -17.44
N PRO A 82 -3.71 -3.78 -16.61
CA PRO A 82 -4.86 -2.88 -16.64
C PRO A 82 -4.93 -2.18 -18.00
N THR A 83 -5.98 -2.49 -18.76
CA THR A 83 -6.28 -1.78 -20.00
C THR A 83 -6.91 -0.44 -19.61
N LEU A 84 -6.22 0.64 -19.96
CA LEU A 84 -6.73 2.02 -19.87
C LEU A 84 -8.12 2.11 -20.50
N VAL A 85 -9.09 2.58 -19.71
CA VAL A 85 -10.46 2.83 -20.15
C VAL A 85 -10.44 4.09 -21.04
N GLY A 86 -10.48 3.91 -22.37
CA GLY A 86 -10.64 5.04 -23.28
C GLY A 86 -10.09 4.89 -24.69
N GLN A 87 -10.44 3.81 -25.42
CA GLN A 87 -10.34 3.80 -26.89
C GLN A 87 -11.36 2.81 -27.47
N PRO A 88 -12.27 3.22 -28.38
CA PRO A 88 -13.22 2.29 -28.97
C PRO A 88 -12.55 1.44 -30.06
N ALA A 89 -12.72 0.12 -29.96
CA ALA A 89 -12.50 -0.81 -31.06
C ALA A 89 -13.56 -0.60 -32.16
N GLN A 90 -13.15 -0.61 -33.43
CA GLN A 90 -14.04 -0.51 -34.59
C GLN A 90 -14.75 -1.85 -34.87
N PRO A 91 -16.09 -1.89 -35.05
CA PRO A 91 -16.78 -3.09 -35.54
C PRO A 91 -17.11 -3.03 -37.04
N GLN A 92 -16.97 -4.18 -37.71
CA GLN A 92 -17.45 -4.47 -39.06
C GLN A 92 -18.97 -4.30 -39.20
N ALA A 93 -19.40 -3.83 -40.38
CA ALA A 93 -20.78 -3.52 -40.70
C ALA A 93 -21.55 -4.73 -41.27
N GLN A 94 -22.76 -5.00 -40.74
CA GLN A 94 -23.91 -5.52 -41.48
C GLN A 94 -25.23 -4.96 -40.90
N PRO A 95 -26.29 -4.74 -41.71
CA PRO A 95 -27.45 -3.93 -41.32
C PRO A 95 -28.71 -4.76 -41.05
N GLN A 96 -29.34 -4.60 -39.88
CA GLN A 96 -30.73 -5.00 -39.62
C GLN A 96 -31.36 -4.20 -38.45
N PRO A 97 -32.70 -4.12 -38.40
CA PRO A 97 -33.44 -2.92 -38.00
C PRO A 97 -33.50 -2.74 -36.47
N GLN A 98 -33.27 -1.49 -36.07
CA GLN A 98 -33.15 -1.05 -34.69
C GLN A 98 -34.51 -1.11 -33.95
N PRO A 99 -34.62 -1.83 -32.82
CA PRO A 99 -35.59 -1.52 -31.77
C PRO A 99 -35.20 -0.19 -31.11
N GLY A 100 -36.18 0.70 -30.93
CA GLY A 100 -35.98 2.07 -30.46
C GLY A 100 -35.19 2.16 -29.14
N ASN A 101 -34.15 2.98 -29.16
CA ASN A 101 -33.30 3.28 -28.02
C ASN A 101 -34.10 4.06 -26.93
N PRO A 102 -34.21 3.57 -25.68
CA PRO A 102 -34.92 4.28 -24.60
C PRO A 102 -34.19 5.54 -24.10
N TYR A 103 -33.03 5.89 -24.66
CA TYR A 103 -32.30 7.13 -24.37
C TYR A 103 -32.48 8.23 -25.42
N ALA A 104 -33.36 8.04 -26.41
CA ALA A 104 -33.79 9.09 -27.32
C ALA A 104 -35.08 9.77 -26.81
N ALA A 105 -35.10 10.17 -25.54
CA ALA A 105 -36.06 11.15 -25.04
C ALA A 105 -35.29 12.42 -24.75
N GLN A 106 -35.17 13.28 -25.77
CA GLN A 106 -34.84 14.68 -25.54
C GLN A 106 -35.93 15.22 -24.60
N PRO A 107 -35.59 15.80 -23.43
CA PRO A 107 -36.59 16.52 -22.66
C PRO A 107 -37.14 17.61 -23.57
N TYR A 108 -38.44 17.52 -23.85
CA TYR A 108 -39.19 18.63 -24.42
C TYR A 108 -39.10 19.75 -23.39
N TYR A 109 -38.10 20.61 -23.54
CA TYR A 109 -38.12 21.95 -23.01
C TYR A 109 -39.29 22.62 -23.71
N GLY A 110 -40.47 22.54 -23.09
CA GLY A 110 -41.54 23.47 -23.38
C GLY A 110 -40.94 24.88 -23.40
N PRO A 111 -41.44 25.77 -24.26
CA PRO A 111 -40.81 27.06 -24.50
C PRO A 111 -40.44 27.68 -23.16
N VAL A 112 -39.12 27.82 -22.95
CA VAL A 112 -38.58 28.59 -21.83
C VAL A 112 -39.39 29.87 -21.79
N PRO A 113 -39.97 30.25 -20.64
CA PRO A 113 -40.55 31.58 -20.53
C PRO A 113 -39.40 32.53 -20.81
N VAL A 114 -39.38 33.04 -22.03
CA VAL A 114 -38.57 34.19 -22.42
C VAL A 114 -38.91 35.23 -21.37
N PRO A 115 -37.95 35.68 -20.54
CA PRO A 115 -38.22 36.81 -19.69
C PRO A 115 -38.71 37.90 -20.63
N ALA A 116 -39.90 38.42 -20.33
CA ALA A 116 -40.52 39.46 -21.13
C ALA A 116 -39.44 40.50 -21.43
N ALA A 117 -39.16 40.72 -22.73
CA ALA A 117 -38.23 41.74 -23.14
C ALA A 117 -38.66 43.03 -22.42
N PRO A 118 -37.80 43.66 -21.61
CA PRO A 118 -38.17 44.90 -20.98
C PRO A 118 -38.55 45.87 -22.10
N GLY A 119 -39.81 46.28 -22.09
CA GLY A 119 -40.29 47.37 -22.93
C GLY A 119 -39.30 48.52 -22.85
N GLY A 120 -39.04 49.13 -24.00
CA GLY A 120 -37.90 50.01 -24.23
C GLY A 120 -37.62 51.04 -23.13
N GLY A 121 -36.33 51.29 -22.92
CA GLY A 121 -35.84 52.42 -22.13
C GLY A 121 -34.53 52.12 -21.40
N GLY A 122 -33.38 52.36 -22.05
CA GLY A 122 -32.10 52.70 -21.39
C GLY A 122 -31.53 51.82 -20.24
N GLY A 123 -32.03 50.61 -20.02
CA GLY A 123 -31.76 49.81 -18.80
C GLY A 123 -30.93 48.54 -18.99
N ALA A 124 -30.79 48.03 -20.22
CA ALA A 124 -30.07 46.76 -20.48
C ALA A 124 -28.59 46.82 -20.07
N GLY A 125 -27.91 47.95 -20.31
CA GLY A 125 -26.54 48.16 -19.85
C GLY A 125 -26.41 48.16 -18.32
N ARG A 126 -27.47 48.55 -17.61
CA ARG A 126 -27.52 48.59 -16.14
C ARG A 126 -27.65 47.19 -15.57
N ALA A 127 -28.49 46.35 -16.18
CA ALA A 127 -28.64 44.94 -15.80
C ALA A 127 -27.35 44.13 -16.02
N VAL A 128 -26.66 44.37 -17.15
CA VAL A 128 -25.34 43.74 -17.42
C VAL A 128 -24.29 44.21 -16.41
N LEU A 129 -24.27 45.50 -16.07
CA LEU A 129 -23.39 46.06 -15.04
C LEU A 129 -23.60 45.37 -13.68
N TRP A 130 -24.85 45.18 -13.25
CA TRP A 130 -25.16 44.50 -12.00
C TRP A 130 -24.75 43.02 -12.01
N ALA A 131 -24.87 42.32 -13.14
CA ALA A 131 -24.40 40.95 -13.26
C ALA A 131 -22.87 40.84 -13.13
N VAL A 132 -22.12 41.77 -13.76
CA VAL A 132 -20.65 41.82 -13.64
C VAL A 132 -20.23 42.14 -12.21
N VAL A 133 -20.88 43.10 -11.56
CA VAL A 133 -20.60 43.43 -10.15
C VAL A 133 -20.88 42.21 -9.25
N GLY A 134 -22.00 41.52 -9.47
CA GLY A 134 -22.33 40.30 -8.73
C GLY A 134 -21.28 39.20 -8.91
N ALA A 135 -20.81 38.99 -10.14
CA ALA A 135 -19.74 38.04 -10.43
C ALA A 135 -18.43 38.42 -9.73
N VAL A 136 -18.02 39.69 -9.77
CA VAL A 136 -16.79 40.16 -9.12
C VAL A 136 -16.87 40.02 -7.60
N VAL A 137 -18.00 40.38 -6.99
CA VAL A 137 -18.21 40.24 -5.54
C VAL A 137 -18.20 38.77 -5.13
N ALA A 138 -18.86 37.90 -5.89
CA ALA A 138 -18.84 36.46 -5.65
C ALA A 138 -17.42 35.90 -5.78
N SER A 139 -16.67 36.26 -6.83
CA SER A 139 -15.28 35.86 -7.01
C SER A 139 -14.36 36.37 -5.90
N ALA A 140 -14.55 37.60 -5.43
CA ALA A 140 -13.80 38.15 -4.31
C ALA A 140 -14.14 37.45 -3.00
N ALA A 141 -15.40 37.08 -2.78
CA ALA A 141 -15.82 36.31 -1.61
C ALA A 141 -15.23 34.90 -1.60
N TRP A 142 -15.24 34.20 -2.74
CA TRP A 142 -14.59 32.90 -2.89
C TRP A 142 -13.07 33.00 -2.74
N ALA A 143 -12.43 33.99 -3.38
CA ALA A 143 -10.99 34.21 -3.23
C ALA A 143 -10.61 34.55 -1.78
N GLY A 144 -11.39 35.40 -1.11
CA GLY A 144 -11.20 35.73 0.30
C GLY A 144 -11.39 34.51 1.21
N GLY A 145 -12.40 33.69 0.95
CA GLY A 145 -12.63 32.44 1.68
C GLY A 145 -11.47 31.44 1.52
N VAL A 146 -10.99 31.23 0.30
CA VAL A 146 -9.84 30.35 0.03
C VAL A 146 -8.55 30.88 0.68
N PHE A 147 -8.32 32.20 0.67
CA PHE A 147 -7.13 32.79 1.30
C PHE A 147 -7.13 32.72 2.83
N LEU A 148 -8.31 32.73 3.46
CA LEU A 148 -8.44 32.55 4.90
C LEU A 148 -8.30 31.09 5.31
N LEU A 149 -8.80 30.16 4.49
CA LEU A 149 -8.60 28.71 4.71
C LEU A 149 -7.17 28.25 4.38
N GLY A 150 -6.43 28.98 3.55
CA GLY A 150 -5.05 28.66 3.16
C GLY A 150 -3.96 29.25 4.06
N ARG A 151 -4.30 30.11 5.03
CA ARG A 151 -3.36 30.56 6.06
C ARG A 151 -3.40 29.56 7.21
N GLY A 152 -2.74 28.42 7.01
CA GLY A 152 -2.56 27.41 8.04
C GLY A 152 -1.79 27.98 9.24
N ASP A 153 -2.21 27.59 10.44
CA ASP A 153 -1.45 27.76 11.66
C ASP A 153 -0.03 27.21 11.49
N SER A 154 0.93 27.74 12.25
CA SER A 154 2.27 27.14 12.31
C SER A 154 2.13 25.66 12.70
N ALA A 155 2.80 24.76 11.96
CA ALA A 155 2.71 23.32 12.20
C ALA A 155 2.93 22.97 13.67
N ASP A 156 2.00 22.21 14.26
CA ASP A 156 2.10 21.75 15.65
C ASP A 156 3.02 20.53 15.73
N LEU A 157 4.33 20.77 15.61
CA LEU A 157 5.34 19.71 15.64
C LEU A 157 5.61 19.16 17.04
N ARG A 158 4.99 19.69 18.11
CA ARG A 158 5.15 19.21 19.50
C ARG A 158 6.60 19.09 20.01
N GLY A 159 7.53 19.82 19.39
CA GLY A 159 8.97 19.73 19.70
C GLY A 159 9.67 18.52 19.07
N TYR A 160 9.02 17.75 18.21
CA TYR A 160 9.65 16.63 17.54
C TYR A 160 10.67 17.08 16.48
N SER A 161 11.75 16.32 16.39
CA SER A 161 12.70 16.37 15.28
C SER A 161 12.86 14.98 14.66
N THR A 162 12.82 14.88 13.32
CA THR A 162 13.03 13.60 12.64
C THR A 162 14.53 13.29 12.61
N PRO A 163 15.00 12.17 13.20
CA PRO A 163 16.40 11.78 13.15
C PRO A 163 16.82 11.50 11.71
N SER A 164 18.07 11.79 11.34
CA SER A 164 18.60 11.45 10.02
C SER A 164 18.77 9.93 9.81
N ASN A 165 18.81 9.17 10.90
CA ASN A 165 18.88 7.72 10.94
C ASN A 165 17.93 7.17 12.02
N LEU A 166 16.73 6.74 11.61
CA LEU A 166 15.75 6.18 12.52
C LEU A 166 16.20 4.84 13.11
N CYS A 167 17.03 4.05 12.43
CA CYS A 167 17.52 2.76 12.97
C CYS A 167 18.38 2.91 14.23
N THR A 168 18.97 4.09 14.44
CA THR A 168 19.73 4.43 15.66
C THR A 168 19.00 5.42 16.55
N GLY A 169 17.98 6.11 16.03
CA GLY A 169 17.20 7.11 16.75
C GLY A 169 15.90 6.58 17.35
N ALA A 170 15.45 5.40 16.92
CA ALA A 170 14.32 4.69 17.53
C ALA A 170 14.82 3.69 18.56
N ASP A 171 14.05 3.56 19.62
CA ASP A 171 14.14 2.45 20.55
C ASP A 171 13.43 1.24 19.95
N TYR A 172 14.07 0.09 20.06
CA TYR A 172 13.48 -1.23 19.80
C TYR A 172 14.12 -2.28 20.73
N SER A 173 14.55 -1.82 21.91
CA SER A 173 15.28 -2.64 22.88
C SER A 173 14.42 -3.73 23.50
N SER A 174 13.08 -3.57 23.54
CA SER A 174 12.19 -4.63 24.03
C SER A 174 12.24 -5.89 23.16
N PHE A 175 12.66 -5.77 21.90
CA PHE A 175 12.87 -6.92 21.00
C PHE A 175 14.19 -7.66 21.25
N LYS A 176 15.15 -7.07 21.97
CA LYS A 176 16.53 -7.60 22.05
C LYS A 176 16.70 -8.85 22.91
N ASP A 177 15.78 -9.09 23.84
CA ASP A 177 15.80 -10.34 24.61
C ASP A 177 15.45 -11.55 23.73
N GLU A 178 14.52 -11.38 22.80
CA GLU A 178 14.10 -12.41 21.84
C GLU A 178 15.02 -12.47 20.62
N TYR A 179 15.46 -11.30 20.15
CA TYR A 179 16.27 -11.13 18.94
C TYR A 179 17.61 -10.44 19.27
N PRO A 180 18.55 -11.14 19.93
CA PRO A 180 19.79 -10.56 20.43
C PRO A 180 20.80 -10.19 19.34
N ASP A 181 20.71 -10.79 18.16
CA ASP A 181 21.65 -10.51 17.08
C ASP A 181 21.25 -9.27 16.28
N ASP A 182 22.25 -8.45 15.98
CA ASP A 182 22.05 -7.21 15.24
C ASP A 182 21.91 -7.44 13.72
N ASP A 183 21.09 -6.60 13.09
CA ASP A 183 21.15 -6.45 11.64
C ASP A 183 22.38 -5.62 11.26
N SER A 184 23.28 -6.23 10.49
CA SER A 184 24.51 -5.55 10.01
C SER A 184 24.25 -4.61 8.84
N SER A 185 23.08 -4.68 8.21
CA SER A 185 22.74 -3.90 7.02
C SER A 185 21.27 -3.47 6.97
N PRO A 186 20.75 -2.75 8.00
CA PRO A 186 19.39 -2.28 7.98
C PRO A 186 19.18 -1.25 6.86
N LEU A 187 18.01 -1.31 6.22
CA LEU A 187 17.59 -0.30 5.25
C LEU A 187 17.20 0.97 6.01
N ARG A 188 17.75 2.10 5.59
CA ARG A 188 17.45 3.40 6.16
C ARG A 188 17.38 4.46 5.07
N ASN A 189 16.45 5.39 5.21
CA ASN A 189 16.37 6.60 4.41
C ASN A 189 15.84 7.75 5.26
N SER A 190 16.19 8.96 4.86
CA SER A 190 15.59 10.17 5.40
C SER A 190 15.38 11.18 4.29
N LEU A 191 14.32 11.96 4.43
CA LEU A 191 13.94 13.04 3.54
C LEU A 191 13.77 14.30 4.39
N LYS A 192 14.32 15.42 3.91
CA LYS A 192 14.07 16.74 4.47
C LYS A 192 13.53 17.63 3.36
N SER A 193 12.37 18.25 3.59
CA SER A 193 11.74 19.15 2.62
C SER A 193 10.97 20.26 3.33
N ASP A 194 10.51 21.29 2.62
CA ASP A 194 9.71 22.36 3.24
C ASP A 194 8.33 21.90 3.72
N ALA A 195 7.84 20.76 3.23
CA ALA A 195 6.50 20.24 3.49
C ALA A 195 6.48 19.06 4.48
N LEU A 196 7.48 18.20 4.40
CA LEU A 196 7.55 16.94 5.13
C LEU A 196 9.01 16.61 5.44
N ASP A 197 9.27 16.20 6.67
CA ASP A 197 10.49 15.48 7.00
C ASP A 197 10.15 14.03 7.35
N GLU A 198 10.79 13.09 6.66
CA GLU A 198 10.57 11.64 6.85
C GLU A 198 11.89 10.99 7.31
N SER A 199 11.77 10.00 8.18
CA SER A 199 12.84 9.09 8.51
C SER A 199 12.28 7.67 8.58
N TYR A 200 12.99 6.74 7.98
CA TYR A 200 12.56 5.36 7.81
C TYR A 200 13.69 4.42 8.20
N CYS A 201 13.29 3.31 8.83
CA CYS A 201 14.15 2.18 9.12
C CYS A 201 13.41 0.88 8.85
N SER A 202 14.07 -0.08 8.21
CA SER A 202 13.62 -1.45 8.15
C SER A 202 14.81 -2.37 8.44
N LEU A 203 14.62 -3.27 9.40
CA LEU A 203 15.69 -4.15 9.89
C LEU A 203 15.17 -5.57 10.09
N SER A 204 16.11 -6.51 9.98
CA SER A 204 15.89 -7.91 10.33
C SER A 204 16.09 -8.11 11.84
N LEU A 205 15.13 -8.75 12.48
CA LEU A 205 15.24 -9.23 13.85
C LEU A 205 15.78 -10.67 13.81
N LYS A 206 16.85 -10.93 14.58
CA LYS A 206 17.61 -12.18 14.49
C LYS A 206 17.85 -12.81 15.87
N LYS A 207 17.60 -14.11 15.97
CA LYS A 207 17.89 -14.95 17.13
C LYS A 207 19.31 -15.49 17.15
N THR A 208 19.87 -15.68 15.96
CA THR A 208 21.23 -16.19 15.75
C THR A 208 21.95 -15.42 14.64
N PRO A 209 23.30 -15.46 14.55
CA PRO A 209 24.02 -14.85 13.45
C PRO A 209 23.65 -15.51 12.11
N SER A 210 22.80 -14.84 11.34
CA SER A 210 22.28 -15.32 10.06
C SER A 210 22.20 -14.20 9.02
N SER A 211 22.22 -14.58 7.74
CA SER A 211 21.91 -13.67 6.63
C SER A 211 20.41 -13.39 6.51
N TYR A 212 19.57 -14.25 7.08
CA TYR A 212 18.11 -14.10 7.08
C TYR A 212 17.64 -13.60 8.44
N GLY A 213 16.56 -12.82 8.45
CA GLY A 213 15.84 -12.44 9.67
C GLY A 213 14.87 -13.53 10.08
N ASP A 214 14.69 -13.72 11.39
CA ASP A 214 13.62 -14.54 11.96
C ASP A 214 12.30 -13.74 11.97
N ALA A 215 12.40 -12.42 12.14
CA ALA A 215 11.30 -11.47 11.97
C ALA A 215 11.82 -10.16 11.35
N TYR A 216 10.91 -9.22 11.11
CA TYR A 216 11.21 -7.91 10.53
C TYR A 216 10.56 -6.81 11.33
N LEU A 217 11.29 -5.71 11.52
CA LEU A 217 10.81 -4.49 12.16
C LEU A 217 10.94 -3.34 11.17
N THR A 218 9.84 -2.64 10.92
CA THR A 218 9.81 -1.43 10.10
C THR A 218 9.30 -0.27 10.93
N MET A 219 10.02 0.85 10.88
CA MET A 219 9.71 2.07 11.61
C MET A 219 9.71 3.25 10.65
N GLN A 220 8.73 4.14 10.79
CA GLN A 220 8.66 5.36 10.01
C GLN A 220 8.21 6.51 10.91
N MET A 221 8.87 7.67 10.75
CA MET A 221 8.53 8.90 11.44
C MET A 221 8.39 10.03 10.42
N ASP A 222 7.23 10.67 10.43
CA ASP A 222 6.87 11.74 9.51
C ASP A 222 6.53 13.00 10.30
N LEU A 223 7.21 14.11 10.00
CA LEU A 223 6.88 15.44 10.50
C LEU A 223 6.25 16.26 9.39
N HIS A 224 4.93 16.41 9.45
CA HIS A 224 4.20 17.21 8.50
C HIS A 224 4.36 18.69 8.88
N LYS A 225 4.91 19.51 7.98
CA LYS A 225 5.22 20.93 8.22
C LYS A 225 4.25 21.90 7.53
N LYS A 226 3.38 21.39 6.66
CA LYS A 226 2.43 22.18 5.85
C LYS A 226 0.99 21.70 5.90
N THR A 227 0.75 20.46 6.30
CA THR A 227 -0.58 19.85 6.30
C THR A 227 -0.80 19.09 7.60
N ASP A 228 -1.98 19.26 8.20
CA ASP A 228 -2.38 18.50 9.37
C ASP A 228 -2.76 17.06 8.96
N PRO A 229 -2.06 16.01 9.47
CA PRO A 229 -2.35 14.63 9.11
C PRO A 229 -3.58 14.05 9.83
N ALA A 230 -4.19 14.75 10.80
CA ALA A 230 -5.15 14.15 11.73
C ALA A 230 -6.34 13.45 11.05
N ALA A 231 -7.01 14.10 10.10
CA ALA A 231 -8.19 13.52 9.46
C ALA A 231 -7.86 12.26 8.65
N GLU A 232 -6.73 12.26 7.94
CA GLU A 232 -6.27 11.12 7.15
C GLU A 232 -5.78 9.98 8.05
N PHE A 233 -4.99 10.31 9.08
CA PHE A 233 -4.49 9.36 10.06
C PHE A 233 -5.63 8.60 10.75
N THR A 234 -6.62 9.32 11.30
CA THR A 234 -7.79 8.69 11.90
C THR A 234 -8.55 7.84 10.88
N ALA A 235 -8.73 8.32 9.65
CA ALA A 235 -9.47 7.59 8.62
C ALA A 235 -8.79 6.26 8.26
N LEU A 236 -7.47 6.26 8.08
CA LEU A 236 -6.67 5.09 7.72
C LEU A 236 -6.67 4.05 8.85
N TRP A 237 -6.27 4.45 10.06
CA TRP A 237 -5.96 3.48 11.12
C TRP A 237 -7.19 3.01 11.89
N LYS A 238 -8.14 3.89 12.20
CA LYS A 238 -9.40 3.51 12.89
C LYS A 238 -10.24 2.54 12.06
N ASN A 239 -10.17 2.64 10.74
CA ASN A 239 -10.95 1.84 9.81
C ASN A 239 -10.15 0.71 9.17
N TYR A 240 -8.93 0.41 9.62
CA TYR A 240 -8.03 -0.52 8.95
C TYR A 240 -8.68 -1.88 8.60
N ARG A 241 -9.46 -2.45 9.53
CA ARG A 241 -10.22 -3.71 9.31
C ARG A 241 -11.27 -3.66 8.17
N LYS A 242 -11.68 -2.48 7.72
CA LYS A 242 -12.64 -2.34 6.60
C LYS A 242 -11.97 -2.61 5.26
N SER A 243 -10.69 -2.31 5.12
CA SER A 243 -9.88 -2.60 3.92
C SER A 243 -9.05 -3.87 4.07
N HIS A 244 -8.76 -4.32 5.30
CA HIS A 244 -7.94 -5.50 5.58
C HIS A 244 -8.69 -6.49 6.47
N SER A 245 -9.33 -7.49 5.86
CA SER A 245 -10.05 -8.54 6.59
C SER A 245 -9.08 -9.40 7.42
N GLY A 246 -9.50 -9.80 8.62
CA GLY A 246 -8.68 -10.63 9.52
C GLY A 246 -7.86 -9.81 10.53
N TYR A 247 -7.79 -8.50 10.36
CA TYR A 247 -7.10 -7.61 11.29
C TYR A 247 -8.01 -7.11 12.40
N ASP A 248 -7.47 -7.11 13.61
CA ASP A 248 -8.02 -6.41 14.76
C ASP A 248 -7.48 -4.98 14.84
N VAL A 249 -8.28 -4.07 15.40
CA VAL A 249 -7.89 -2.67 15.63
C VAL A 249 -8.22 -2.31 17.09
N GLU A 250 -7.18 -2.03 17.87
CA GLU A 250 -7.28 -1.53 19.25
C GLU A 250 -6.96 -0.01 19.27
N ILE A 251 -7.73 0.77 20.02
CA ILE A 251 -7.36 2.16 20.36
C ILE A 251 -6.41 2.12 21.56
N VAL A 252 -5.19 2.60 21.36
CA VAL A 252 -4.19 2.67 22.43
C VAL A 252 -4.23 4.06 23.06
N LYS A 253 -4.40 4.11 24.38
CA LYS A 253 -4.42 5.38 25.14
C LYS A 253 -3.06 5.65 25.75
N GLY A 254 -2.73 6.93 25.91
CA GLY A 254 -1.52 7.37 26.61
C GLY A 254 -0.24 7.38 25.77
N ILE A 255 -0.36 7.28 24.44
CA ILE A 255 0.73 7.44 23.48
C ILE A 255 0.23 8.41 22.40
N GLY A 256 0.86 9.59 22.32
CA GLY A 256 0.43 10.68 21.44
C GLY A 256 -0.98 11.22 21.72
N ASP A 257 -1.51 11.98 20.76
CA ASP A 257 -2.90 12.46 20.75
C ASP A 257 -3.87 11.32 20.40
N GLU A 258 -3.50 10.45 19.45
CA GLU A 258 -4.23 9.24 19.11
C GLU A 258 -3.28 8.13 18.64
N ALA A 259 -3.60 6.89 19.01
CA ALA A 259 -2.84 5.72 18.60
C ALA A 259 -3.75 4.52 18.32
N TYR A 260 -3.40 3.75 17.30
CA TYR A 260 -4.11 2.55 16.89
C TYR A 260 -3.11 1.40 16.74
N LEU A 261 -3.43 0.29 17.38
CA LEU A 261 -2.69 -0.95 17.24
C LEU A 261 -3.50 -1.88 16.34
N VAL A 262 -2.93 -2.17 15.18
CA VAL A 262 -3.47 -3.10 14.20
C VAL A 262 -2.73 -4.40 14.33
N SER A 263 -3.42 -5.54 14.34
CA SER A 263 -2.75 -6.84 14.47
C SER A 263 -3.51 -7.95 13.78
N ASN A 264 -2.76 -8.97 13.34
CA ASN A 264 -3.29 -10.22 12.83
C ASN A 264 -2.35 -11.37 13.22
N ASP A 265 -2.95 -12.50 13.59
CA ASP A 265 -2.23 -13.74 13.87
C ASP A 265 -2.96 -14.89 13.15
N THR A 266 -2.25 -15.54 12.23
CA THR A 266 -2.77 -16.67 11.44
C THR A 266 -2.14 -18.00 11.82
N THR A 267 -1.41 -18.04 12.94
CA THR A 267 -0.66 -19.20 13.42
C THR A 267 -1.48 -20.16 14.28
N SER A 268 -2.67 -19.72 14.71
CA SER A 268 -3.55 -20.52 15.57
C SER A 268 -4.02 -21.81 14.88
N GLY A 269 -3.67 -22.95 15.47
CA GLY A 269 -4.09 -24.27 14.98
C GLY A 269 -3.35 -24.76 13.73
N THR A 270 -2.27 -24.09 13.33
CA THR A 270 -1.49 -24.37 12.12
C THR A 270 0.01 -24.40 12.44
N THR A 271 0.80 -25.03 11.58
CA THR A 271 2.28 -25.03 11.67
C THR A 271 2.90 -24.00 10.71
N SER A 272 2.09 -23.08 10.20
CA SER A 272 2.47 -22.07 9.21
C SER A 272 1.51 -20.89 9.33
N GLY A 273 1.97 -19.68 9.03
CA GLY A 273 1.16 -18.48 9.15
C GLY A 273 2.06 -17.26 9.33
N SER A 274 1.53 -16.24 9.98
CA SER A 274 2.27 -15.02 10.28
C SER A 274 1.72 -14.35 11.51
N ILE A 275 2.60 -13.67 12.23
CA ILE A 275 2.24 -12.66 13.23
C ILE A 275 2.54 -11.30 12.61
N HIS A 276 1.54 -10.43 12.63
CA HIS A 276 1.66 -9.04 12.18
C HIS A 276 1.10 -8.12 13.25
N ALA A 277 1.84 -7.05 13.56
CA ALA A 277 1.35 -5.98 14.41
C ALA A 277 1.97 -4.64 14.02
N THR A 278 1.14 -3.60 13.89
CA THR A 278 1.57 -2.21 13.66
C THR A 278 0.97 -1.31 14.72
N LEU A 279 1.81 -0.58 15.46
CA LEU A 279 1.38 0.54 16.28
C LEU A 279 1.58 1.83 15.48
N ALA A 280 0.47 2.49 15.16
CA ALA A 280 0.46 3.80 14.55
C ALA A 280 0.11 4.87 15.59
N VAL A 281 0.87 5.97 15.64
CA VAL A 281 0.67 7.09 16.56
C VAL A 281 0.65 8.41 15.80
N ARG A 282 -0.21 9.33 16.26
CA ARG A 282 -0.13 10.75 15.92
C ARG A 282 -0.03 11.59 17.20
N ASP A 283 0.89 12.54 17.24
CA ASP A 283 0.98 13.58 18.28
C ASP A 283 1.22 14.94 17.60
N GLY A 284 0.23 15.83 17.61
CA GLY A 284 0.22 17.02 16.77
C GLY A 284 0.28 16.66 15.28
N TRP A 285 1.23 17.25 14.56
CA TRP A 285 1.50 17.03 13.13
C TRP A 285 2.63 16.02 12.88
N MET A 286 3.02 15.26 13.91
CA MET A 286 3.90 14.10 13.79
C MET A 286 3.07 12.82 13.67
N THR A 287 3.46 11.93 12.74
CA THR A 287 3.00 10.54 12.73
C THR A 287 4.17 9.58 12.84
N TYR A 288 3.95 8.46 13.54
CA TYR A 288 4.94 7.42 13.72
C TYR A 288 4.28 6.05 13.58
N THR A 289 4.97 5.11 12.92
CA THR A 289 4.56 3.71 12.86
C THR A 289 5.72 2.81 13.25
N MET A 290 5.44 1.78 14.05
CA MET A 290 6.33 0.66 14.27
C MET A 290 5.58 -0.63 13.95
N GLU A 291 6.10 -1.39 12.99
CA GLU A 291 5.50 -2.58 12.41
C GLU A 291 6.41 -3.78 12.59
N PHE A 292 5.87 -4.83 13.19
CA PHE A 292 6.48 -6.13 13.34
C PHE A 292 5.81 -7.14 12.40
N THR A 293 6.62 -7.93 11.71
CA THR A 293 6.14 -9.09 10.96
C THR A 293 7.06 -10.29 11.17
N GLU A 294 6.45 -11.44 11.41
CA GLU A 294 7.10 -12.74 11.45
C GLU A 294 6.32 -13.69 10.54
N TYR A 295 7.03 -14.48 9.75
CA TYR A 295 6.45 -15.50 8.89
C TYR A 295 6.83 -16.89 9.40
N ARG A 296 5.84 -17.77 9.46
CA ARG A 296 6.03 -19.17 9.81
C ARG A 296 5.78 -20.06 8.61
N THR A 297 6.75 -20.91 8.34
CA THR A 297 6.68 -21.97 7.33
C THR A 297 6.86 -23.33 7.99
N THR A 298 6.40 -24.37 7.31
CA THR A 298 6.61 -25.76 7.76
C THR A 298 8.09 -26.18 7.77
N TYR A 299 8.99 -25.35 7.23
CA TYR A 299 10.43 -25.60 7.15
C TYR A 299 11.22 -24.86 8.22
N ASP A 300 10.58 -24.00 9.02
CA ASP A 300 11.28 -23.21 10.01
C ASP A 300 11.76 -24.12 11.14
N SER A 301 13.05 -23.97 11.45
CA SER A 301 13.68 -24.69 12.56
C SER A 301 13.36 -24.06 13.91
N ASP A 302 12.93 -22.79 13.92
CA ASP A 302 12.45 -22.13 15.12
C ASP A 302 11.00 -22.50 15.39
N THR A 303 10.74 -22.93 16.62
CA THR A 303 9.43 -23.40 17.08
C THR A 303 8.95 -22.62 18.31
N SER A 304 9.71 -21.60 18.75
CA SER A 304 9.36 -20.75 19.89
C SER A 304 9.36 -19.25 19.53
N PRO A 305 8.57 -18.83 18.55
CA PRO A 305 8.33 -17.42 18.25
C PRO A 305 7.54 -16.71 19.37
N PRO A 306 7.62 -15.37 19.45
CA PRO A 306 6.92 -14.60 20.46
C PRO A 306 5.39 -14.67 20.30
N ASP A 307 4.67 -14.54 21.40
CA ASP A 307 3.22 -14.39 21.34
C ASP A 307 2.83 -12.98 20.86
N LEU A 308 1.72 -12.87 20.13
CA LEU A 308 1.23 -11.56 19.64
C LEU A 308 1.03 -10.56 20.80
N SER A 309 0.65 -11.02 22.00
CA SER A 309 0.52 -10.12 23.16
C SER A 309 1.86 -9.52 23.59
N GLU A 310 2.95 -10.28 23.52
CA GLU A 310 4.29 -9.79 23.86
C GLU A 310 4.76 -8.76 22.85
N VAL A 311 4.59 -9.06 21.55
CA VAL A 311 4.90 -8.12 20.46
C VAL A 311 4.14 -6.81 20.64
N ARG A 312 2.86 -6.87 20.99
CA ARG A 312 2.03 -5.67 21.24
C ARG A 312 2.56 -4.82 22.39
N ASP A 313 3.09 -5.44 23.44
CA ASP A 313 3.66 -4.74 24.58
C ASP A 313 5.02 -4.12 24.24
N TRP A 314 5.86 -4.83 23.47
CA TRP A 314 7.13 -4.30 22.93
C TRP A 314 6.89 -3.07 22.04
N LEU A 315 5.97 -3.16 21.08
CA LEU A 315 5.61 -2.04 20.21
C LEU A 315 5.17 -0.80 21.02
N LYS A 316 4.33 -0.99 22.06
CA LYS A 316 3.87 0.10 22.93
C LYS A 316 5.01 0.73 23.73
N SER A 317 5.86 -0.10 24.33
CA SER A 317 7.01 0.32 25.13
C SER A 317 8.00 1.13 24.29
N ASP A 318 8.45 0.53 23.19
CA ASP A 318 9.53 1.06 22.34
C ASP A 318 9.07 2.28 21.54
N THR A 319 7.81 2.30 21.10
CA THR A 319 7.22 3.51 20.49
C THR A 319 7.19 4.66 21.49
N LYS A 320 6.76 4.43 22.74
CA LYS A 320 6.72 5.49 23.74
C LYS A 320 8.12 6.05 24.02
N SER A 321 9.11 5.17 24.19
CA SER A 321 10.50 5.55 24.38
C SER A 321 11.05 6.34 23.19
N THR A 322 10.81 5.87 21.95
CA THR A 322 11.21 6.56 20.72
C THR A 322 10.63 7.97 20.63
N LEU A 323 9.34 8.12 20.95
CA LEU A 323 8.68 9.43 20.92
C LEU A 323 9.18 10.37 22.02
N GLU A 324 9.68 9.86 23.14
CA GLU A 324 10.32 10.69 24.17
C GLU A 324 11.73 11.13 23.72
N GLN A 325 12.48 10.25 23.05
CA GLN A 325 13.86 10.53 22.59
C GLN A 325 13.94 11.50 21.40
N THR A 326 12.86 11.60 20.62
CA THR A 326 12.80 12.44 19.41
C THR A 326 12.23 13.85 19.67
N LYS A 327 11.95 14.19 20.93
CA LYS A 327 11.58 15.55 21.34
C LYS A 327 12.82 16.36 21.70
N ASP A 328 12.92 17.58 21.18
CA ASP A 328 13.96 18.58 21.48
C ASP A 328 13.70 19.32 22.81
#